data_AF-A0A931IPP3-F1
#
_entry.id   AF-A0A931IPP3-F1
#
_cell.length_a   1.000
_cell.length_b   1.000
_cell.length_c   1.000
_cell.angle_alpha   90.00
_cell.angle_beta   90.00
_cell.angle_gamma   90.00
#
_symmetry.space_group_name_H-M   'P 1'
#
loop_
_entity.id
_entity.type
_entity.pdbx_description
1 polymer ?
#
loop_
_entity_poly.entity_id
_entity_poly.type
_entity_poly.pdbx_seq_one_letter_code
_entity_poly.pdbx_strand_id
1 'polypeptide(L)'
;MSINQKAIQFLENNEYDEALKLFQKAVEQSRTIQSLNNLAWIYYHEESDKEAALKLIKEAIELNPISHFPYNLLGEIYIEMEMWQLAFDVLHQSILIHPSNEAYHNLAVANYHLGHLEEASHYYLLCSNKSDHSLYSHVKCLIELGRNEEAKNKLSTFSEEEDEFVGTVEIAELYVELGCFEQSVQWFEKGWKQYWKTPDWVSRYVYALLKINDPNCARHIINEVIQQKVEQISEARAEICDDDWTEREKAEYIQQLLDEKSEYENMYEHISFGYIPLMKFSTSMSSSCYLFGCKRHNHPEYPN
;
A
#
# COMPACT_ATOMS: atom_id res chain seq x y z
N MET A 1 -27.29 7.28 25.79
CA MET A 1 -26.08 7.08 24.98
C MET A 1 -24.92 6.81 25.91
N SER A 2 -24.31 5.63 25.83
CA SER A 2 -23.14 5.29 26.63
C SER A 2 -21.97 6.22 26.29
N ILE A 3 -20.95 6.30 27.17
CA ILE A 3 -19.75 7.09 26.90
C ILE A 3 -19.09 6.68 25.58
N ASN A 4 -19.11 5.38 25.29
CA ASN A 4 -18.61 4.81 24.04
C ASN A 4 -19.42 5.25 22.82
N GLN A 5 -20.74 5.17 22.89
CA GLN A 5 -21.61 5.61 21.78
C GLN A 5 -21.43 7.11 21.49
N LYS A 6 -21.24 7.93 22.54
CA LYS A 6 -20.93 9.36 22.36
C LYS A 6 -19.57 9.57 21.71
N ALA A 7 -18.54 8.86 22.16
CA ALA A 7 -17.20 8.94 21.59
C ALA A 7 -17.19 8.56 20.09
N ILE A 8 -17.88 7.49 19.72
CA ILE A 8 -18.05 7.06 18.32
C ILE A 8 -18.81 8.12 17.51
N GLN A 9 -19.84 8.75 18.08
CA GLN A 9 -20.55 9.84 17.39
C GLN A 9 -19.63 11.04 17.12
N PHE A 10 -18.77 11.41 18.06
CA PHE A 10 -17.78 12.47 17.84
C PHE A 10 -16.78 12.07 16.74
N LEU A 11 -16.30 10.81 16.72
CA LEU A 11 -15.48 10.31 15.60
C LEU A 11 -16.21 10.40 14.25
N GLU A 12 -17.47 9.99 14.19
CA GLU A 12 -18.28 10.05 12.96
C GLU A 12 -18.48 11.50 12.46
N ASN A 13 -18.37 12.48 13.36
CA ASN A 13 -18.42 13.91 13.04
C ASN A 13 -17.02 14.53 12.74
N ASN A 14 -15.94 13.74 12.76
CA ASN A 14 -14.55 14.19 12.69
C ASN A 14 -14.10 15.08 13.86
N GLU A 15 -14.74 14.95 15.03
CA GLU A 15 -14.42 15.66 16.27
C GLU A 15 -13.46 14.80 17.13
N TYR A 16 -12.25 14.55 16.61
CA TYR A 16 -11.29 13.57 17.15
C TYR A 16 -10.86 13.86 18.59
N ASP A 17 -10.57 15.11 18.94
CA ASP A 17 -10.17 15.52 20.30
C ASP A 17 -11.24 15.16 21.36
N GLU A 18 -12.51 15.38 21.03
CA GLU A 18 -13.62 15.10 21.94
C GLU A 18 -13.89 13.59 22.05
N ALA A 19 -13.73 12.85 20.95
CA ALA A 19 -13.76 11.40 20.97
C ALA A 19 -12.64 10.81 21.85
N LEU A 20 -11.41 11.30 21.70
CA LEU A 20 -10.26 10.86 22.48
C LEU A 20 -10.48 11.06 23.97
N LYS A 21 -10.92 12.25 24.39
CA LYS A 21 -11.26 12.54 25.81
C LYS A 21 -12.30 11.56 26.36
N LEU A 22 -13.31 11.21 25.56
CA LEU A 22 -14.35 10.28 25.98
C LEU A 22 -13.86 8.84 26.04
N PHE A 23 -13.00 8.39 25.11
CA PHE A 23 -12.38 7.07 25.19
C PHE A 23 -11.43 6.94 26.38
N GLN A 24 -10.61 7.97 26.65
CA GLN A 24 -9.76 8.04 27.85
C GLN A 24 -10.61 7.90 29.12
N LYS A 25 -11.68 8.69 29.22
CA LYS A 25 -12.61 8.62 30.35
C LYS A 25 -13.32 7.26 30.45
N ALA A 26 -13.60 6.59 29.32
CA ALA A 26 -14.18 5.25 29.34
C ALA A 26 -13.23 4.22 29.97
N VAL A 27 -11.94 4.30 29.62
CA VAL A 27 -10.88 3.47 30.19
C VAL A 27 -10.63 3.78 31.68
N GLU A 28 -10.70 5.05 32.09
CA GLU A 28 -10.61 5.47 33.50
C GLU A 28 -11.77 4.90 34.34
N GLN A 29 -12.98 4.84 33.77
CA GLN A 29 -14.16 4.30 34.45
C GLN A 29 -14.10 2.78 34.59
N SER A 30 -13.68 2.09 33.53
CA SER A 30 -13.52 0.64 33.54
C SER A 30 -12.61 0.20 32.40
N ARG A 31 -11.59 -0.59 32.72
CA ARG A 31 -10.66 -1.19 31.75
C ARG A 31 -11.24 -2.50 31.24
N THR A 32 -12.06 -2.43 30.21
CA THR A 32 -12.66 -3.58 29.53
C THR A 32 -12.02 -3.76 28.16
N ILE A 33 -12.18 -4.93 27.55
CA ILE A 33 -11.74 -5.17 26.16
C ILE A 33 -12.22 -4.05 25.23
N GLN A 34 -13.50 -3.67 25.33
CA GLN A 34 -14.09 -2.60 24.52
C GLN A 34 -13.44 -1.24 24.76
N SER A 35 -13.29 -0.80 26.01
CA SER A 35 -12.74 0.54 26.29
C SER A 35 -11.26 0.62 25.92
N LEU A 36 -10.48 -0.43 26.24
CA LEU A 36 -9.07 -0.51 25.90
C LEU A 36 -8.84 -0.53 24.39
N ASN A 37 -9.58 -1.38 23.66
CA ASN A 37 -9.47 -1.47 22.21
C ASN A 37 -9.85 -0.17 21.51
N ASN A 38 -10.97 0.46 21.89
CA ASN A 38 -11.41 1.69 21.22
C ASN A 38 -10.47 2.86 21.50
N LEU A 39 -9.88 2.93 22.70
CA LEU A 39 -8.83 3.91 22.99
C LEU A 39 -7.53 3.59 22.24
N ALA A 40 -7.15 2.32 22.13
CA ALA A 40 -5.98 1.91 21.33
C ALA A 40 -6.15 2.29 19.85
N TRP A 41 -7.35 2.07 19.30
CA TRP A 41 -7.66 2.36 17.90
C TRP A 41 -7.49 3.85 17.58
N ILE A 42 -8.02 4.76 18.43
CA ILE A 42 -7.88 6.20 18.18
C ILE A 42 -6.44 6.69 18.37
N TYR A 43 -5.69 6.13 19.34
CA TYR A 43 -4.27 6.44 19.48
C TYR A 43 -3.46 6.02 18.25
N TYR A 44 -3.78 4.87 17.67
CA TYR A 44 -3.08 4.36 16.50
C TYR A 44 -3.41 5.17 15.23
N HIS A 45 -4.70 5.38 14.94
CA HIS A 45 -5.12 5.96 13.66
C HIS A 45 -5.14 7.49 13.63
N GLU A 46 -5.50 8.16 14.74
CA GLU A 46 -5.66 9.62 14.75
C GLU A 46 -4.47 10.32 15.38
N GLU A 47 -3.95 9.80 16.49
CA GLU A 47 -2.80 10.42 17.20
C GLU A 47 -1.44 9.94 16.68
N SER A 48 -1.41 8.85 15.89
CA SER A 48 -0.18 8.17 15.47
C SER A 48 0.74 7.77 16.65
N ASP A 49 0.18 7.60 17.86
CA ASP A 49 0.89 7.19 19.08
C ASP A 49 0.84 5.66 19.22
N LYS A 50 1.74 5.01 18.47
CA LYS A 50 1.83 3.55 18.39
C LYS A 50 2.19 2.93 19.73
N GLU A 51 3.04 3.59 20.53
CA GLU A 51 3.44 3.11 21.84
C GLU A 51 2.25 3.05 22.81
N ALA A 52 1.42 4.10 22.84
CA ALA A 52 0.21 4.12 23.66
C ALA A 52 -0.80 3.06 23.19
N ALA A 53 -1.03 2.97 21.88
CA ALA A 53 -1.92 1.97 21.30
C ALA A 53 -1.46 0.54 21.62
N LEU A 54 -0.17 0.23 21.43
CA LEU A 54 0.43 -1.07 21.69
C LEU A 54 0.26 -1.50 23.16
N LYS A 55 0.45 -0.57 24.09
CA LYS A 55 0.27 -0.86 25.53
C LYS A 55 -1.18 -1.22 25.85
N LEU A 56 -2.13 -0.46 25.33
CA LEU A 56 -3.56 -0.66 25.59
C LEU A 56 -4.09 -1.94 24.94
N ILE A 57 -3.68 -2.23 23.71
CA ILE A 57 -4.19 -3.39 22.99
C ILE A 57 -3.63 -4.71 23.54
N LYS A 58 -2.38 -4.70 24.04
CA LYS A 58 -1.81 -5.84 24.76
C LYS A 58 -2.60 -6.15 26.03
N GLU A 59 -2.96 -5.13 26.79
CA GLU A 59 -3.81 -5.30 27.96
C GLU A 59 -5.21 -5.82 27.57
N ALA A 60 -5.79 -5.33 26.46
CA ALA A 60 -7.07 -5.84 25.98
C ALA A 60 -7.00 -7.35 25.63
N ILE A 61 -5.89 -7.82 25.06
CA ILE A 61 -5.66 -9.23 24.74
C ILE A 61 -5.45 -10.09 25.99
N GLU A 62 -4.80 -9.58 27.03
CA GLU A 62 -4.64 -10.28 28.32
C GLU A 62 -5.99 -10.60 28.99
N LEU A 63 -7.04 -9.84 28.67
CA LEU A 63 -8.42 -10.10 29.11
C LEU A 63 -9.10 -11.25 28.33
N ASN A 64 -8.39 -11.93 27.43
CA ASN A 64 -8.86 -13.03 26.58
C ASN A 64 -10.12 -12.67 25.77
N PRO A 65 -10.00 -11.72 24.81
CA PRO A 65 -11.13 -11.31 24.00
C PRO A 65 -11.61 -12.46 23.11
N ILE A 66 -12.93 -12.63 23.05
CA ILE A 66 -13.60 -13.55 22.13
C ILE A 66 -13.73 -12.99 20.71
N SER A 67 -13.44 -11.70 20.55
CA SER A 67 -13.51 -10.98 19.28
C SER A 67 -12.14 -10.89 18.63
N HIS A 68 -12.11 -10.91 17.30
CA HIS A 68 -10.90 -10.80 16.49
C HIS A 68 -10.32 -9.37 16.45
N PHE A 69 -11.09 -8.36 16.88
CA PHE A 69 -10.73 -6.93 16.77
C PHE A 69 -9.41 -6.56 17.46
N PRO A 70 -9.19 -6.92 18.74
CA PRO A 70 -7.92 -6.62 19.38
C PRO A 70 -6.72 -7.29 18.70
N TYR A 71 -6.92 -8.49 18.15
CA TYR A 71 -5.87 -9.24 17.46
C TYR A 71 -5.53 -8.62 16.10
N ASN A 72 -6.53 -8.16 15.33
CA ASN A 72 -6.31 -7.42 14.09
C ASN A 72 -5.57 -6.11 14.34
N LEU A 73 -6.02 -5.30 15.30
CA LEU A 73 -5.38 -4.02 15.61
C LEU A 73 -3.93 -4.23 16.10
N LEU A 74 -3.67 -5.23 16.95
CA LEU A 74 -2.30 -5.55 17.34
C LEU A 74 -1.46 -6.04 16.16
N GLY A 75 -2.06 -6.84 15.26
CA GLY A 75 -1.41 -7.29 14.04
C GLY A 75 -0.97 -6.13 13.15
N GLU A 76 -1.84 -5.15 12.93
CA GLU A 76 -1.53 -3.94 12.16
C GLU A 76 -0.38 -3.13 12.78
N ILE A 77 -0.44 -2.90 14.09
CA ILE A 77 0.65 -2.21 14.81
C ILE A 77 1.98 -2.96 14.61
N TYR A 78 1.99 -4.29 14.68
CA TYR A 78 3.21 -5.06 14.44
C TYR A 78 3.68 -5.06 12.98
N ILE A 79 2.77 -5.04 12.00
CA ILE A 79 3.13 -4.88 10.58
C ILE A 79 3.82 -3.54 10.36
N GLU A 80 3.26 -2.45 10.90
CA GLU A 80 3.83 -1.11 10.73
C GLU A 80 5.17 -0.93 11.47
N MET A 81 5.38 -1.69 12.55
CA MET A 81 6.66 -1.77 13.26
C MET A 81 7.64 -2.80 12.65
N GLU A 82 7.29 -3.42 11.52
CA GLU A 82 8.07 -4.47 10.86
C GLU A 82 8.40 -5.68 11.77
N MET A 83 7.57 -5.93 12.78
CA MET A 83 7.69 -7.05 13.71
C MET A 83 6.96 -8.28 13.16
N TRP A 84 7.44 -8.79 12.02
CA TRP A 84 6.73 -9.77 11.18
C TRP A 84 6.30 -11.05 11.90
N GLN A 85 7.17 -11.63 12.75
CA GLN A 85 6.83 -12.85 13.49
C GLN A 85 5.71 -12.60 14.50
N LEU A 86 5.74 -11.47 15.20
CA LEU A 86 4.69 -11.12 16.16
C LEU A 86 3.37 -10.82 15.44
N ALA A 87 3.42 -10.13 14.30
CA ALA A 87 2.26 -9.92 13.45
C ALA A 87 1.64 -11.25 13.00
N PHE A 88 2.46 -12.18 12.51
CA PHE A 88 2.01 -13.52 12.14
C PHE A 88 1.27 -14.22 13.27
N ASP A 89 1.87 -14.28 14.47
CA ASP A 89 1.30 -15.01 15.61
C ASP A 89 -0.08 -14.46 15.99
N VAL A 90 -0.25 -13.13 16.06
CA VAL A 90 -1.52 -12.51 16.48
C VAL A 90 -2.57 -12.53 15.37
N LEU A 91 -2.19 -12.32 14.12
CA LEU A 91 -3.12 -12.38 12.98
C LEU A 91 -3.60 -13.81 12.74
N HIS A 92 -2.75 -14.81 13.00
CA HIS A 92 -3.17 -16.21 12.97
C HIS A 92 -4.22 -16.50 14.06
N GLN A 93 -4.12 -15.91 15.27
CA GLN A 93 -5.20 -16.01 16.26
C GLN A 93 -6.47 -15.31 15.80
N SER A 94 -6.33 -14.14 15.16
CA SER A 94 -7.47 -13.38 14.63
C SER A 94 -8.31 -14.20 13.64
N ILE A 95 -7.67 -14.84 12.64
CA ILE A 95 -8.37 -15.66 11.64
C ILE A 95 -9.04 -16.91 12.23
N LEU A 96 -8.52 -17.46 13.33
CA LEU A 96 -9.13 -18.60 14.02
C LEU A 96 -10.42 -18.22 14.74
N ILE A 97 -10.51 -16.96 15.22
CA ILE A 97 -11.72 -16.42 15.85
C ILE A 97 -12.74 -16.05 14.78
N HIS A 98 -12.33 -15.21 13.83
CA HIS A 98 -13.18 -14.77 12.73
C HIS A 98 -12.31 -14.33 11.54
N PRO A 99 -12.37 -15.04 10.41
CA PRO A 99 -11.69 -14.62 9.19
C PRO A 99 -12.17 -13.26 8.68
N SER A 100 -11.24 -12.37 8.33
CA SER A 100 -11.53 -11.11 7.65
C SER A 100 -10.53 -10.87 6.51
N ASN A 101 -10.90 -10.03 5.54
CA ASN A 101 -10.02 -9.70 4.43
C ASN A 101 -8.75 -8.99 4.92
N GLU A 102 -8.87 -8.10 5.90
CA GLU A 102 -7.75 -7.38 6.52
C GLU A 102 -6.80 -8.34 7.24
N ALA A 103 -7.36 -9.30 8.00
CA ALA A 103 -6.57 -10.31 8.70
C ALA A 103 -5.78 -11.19 7.71
N TYR A 104 -6.43 -11.65 6.63
CA TYR A 104 -5.77 -12.41 5.57
C TYR A 104 -4.70 -11.59 4.86
N HIS A 105 -5.01 -10.34 4.48
CA HIS A 105 -4.06 -9.47 3.80
C HIS A 105 -2.82 -9.21 4.67
N ASN A 106 -3.00 -8.81 5.92
CA ASN A 106 -1.89 -8.52 6.82
C ASN A 106 -1.09 -9.77 7.18
N LEU A 107 -1.75 -10.93 7.29
CA LEU A 107 -1.05 -12.20 7.49
C LEU A 107 -0.24 -12.58 6.24
N ALA A 108 -0.74 -12.28 5.04
CA ALA A 108 0.02 -12.46 3.80
C ALA A 108 1.27 -11.57 3.77
N VAL A 109 1.14 -10.30 4.18
CA VAL A 109 2.27 -9.36 4.33
C VAL A 109 3.32 -9.91 5.29
N ALA A 110 2.91 -10.35 6.49
CA ALA A 110 3.83 -10.95 7.46
C ALA A 110 4.56 -12.17 6.88
N ASN A 111 3.84 -13.08 6.21
CA ASN A 111 4.44 -14.26 5.59
C ASN A 111 5.41 -13.90 4.46
N TYR A 112 5.09 -12.88 3.66
CA TYR A 112 5.98 -12.41 2.58
C TYR A 112 7.33 -11.98 3.15
N HIS A 113 7.33 -11.14 4.18
CA HIS A 113 8.57 -10.65 4.83
C HIS A 113 9.32 -11.73 5.63
N LEU A 114 8.62 -12.77 6.08
CA LEU A 114 9.23 -13.96 6.69
C LEU A 114 9.82 -14.93 5.64
N GLY A 115 9.58 -14.71 4.34
CA GLY A 115 10.01 -15.59 3.26
C GLY A 115 9.12 -16.82 3.05
N HIS A 116 7.95 -16.87 3.69
CA HIS A 116 6.94 -17.92 3.53
C HIS A 116 6.04 -17.59 2.32
N LEU A 117 6.62 -17.65 1.12
CA LEU A 117 5.99 -17.15 -0.10
C LEU A 117 4.75 -17.96 -0.51
N GLU A 118 4.71 -19.26 -0.25
CA GLU A 118 3.54 -20.11 -0.51
C GLU A 118 2.34 -19.69 0.33
N GLU A 119 2.54 -19.48 1.63
CA GLU A 119 1.52 -19.01 2.57
C GLU A 119 1.09 -17.58 2.23
N ALA A 120 2.05 -16.69 1.93
CA ALA A 120 1.75 -15.32 1.49
C ALA A 120 0.86 -15.31 0.25
N SER A 121 1.24 -16.08 -0.77
CA SER A 121 0.46 -16.25 -2.00
C SER A 121 -0.95 -16.77 -1.71
N HIS A 122 -1.09 -17.75 -0.81
CA HIS A 122 -2.38 -18.31 -0.43
C HIS A 122 -3.29 -17.27 0.24
N TYR A 123 -2.78 -16.56 1.25
CA TYR A 123 -3.58 -15.59 2.01
C TYR A 123 -3.94 -14.37 1.18
N TYR A 124 -3.05 -13.87 0.32
CA TYR A 124 -3.39 -12.80 -0.63
C TYR A 124 -4.55 -13.20 -1.55
N LEU A 125 -4.58 -14.45 -2.02
CA LEU A 125 -5.67 -14.95 -2.88
C LEU A 125 -7.01 -15.07 -2.13
N LEU A 126 -6.99 -15.37 -0.82
CA LEU A 126 -8.22 -15.51 -0.03
C LEU A 126 -8.95 -14.17 0.17
N CYS A 127 -8.22 -13.05 0.16
CA CYS A 127 -8.78 -11.71 0.32
C CYS A 127 -8.81 -10.89 -0.98
N SER A 128 -8.46 -11.49 -2.13
CA SER A 128 -8.36 -10.74 -3.39
C SER A 128 -9.66 -10.64 -4.16
N ASN A 129 -9.86 -9.47 -4.76
CA ASN A 129 -10.78 -9.24 -5.87
C ASN A 129 -10.08 -9.42 -7.23
N LYS A 130 -10.83 -9.30 -8.33
CA LYS A 130 -10.38 -9.72 -9.67
C LYS A 130 -9.20 -8.92 -10.25
N SER A 131 -8.99 -7.67 -9.79
CA SER A 131 -7.92 -6.80 -10.28
C SER A 131 -7.28 -5.94 -9.19
N ASP A 132 -7.39 -6.33 -7.91
CA ASP A 132 -6.95 -5.52 -6.78
C ASP A 132 -5.47 -5.71 -6.41
N HIS A 133 -5.00 -4.91 -5.45
CA HIS A 133 -3.64 -5.00 -4.91
C HIS A 133 -3.33 -6.36 -4.27
N SER A 134 -4.34 -7.04 -3.70
CA SER A 134 -4.17 -8.38 -3.12
C SER A 134 -3.88 -9.41 -4.20
N LEU A 135 -4.64 -9.43 -5.31
CA LEU A 135 -4.35 -10.33 -6.42
C LEU A 135 -3.01 -10.02 -7.07
N TYR A 136 -2.66 -8.73 -7.19
CA TYR A 136 -1.34 -8.31 -7.67
C TYR A 136 -0.21 -8.90 -6.81
N SER A 137 -0.33 -8.81 -5.48
CA SER A 137 0.64 -9.37 -4.53
C SER A 137 0.69 -10.91 -4.58
N HIS A 138 -0.46 -11.56 -4.78
CA HIS A 138 -0.53 -13.00 -5.04
C HIS A 138 0.28 -13.39 -6.29
N VAL A 139 0.10 -12.68 -7.41
CA VAL A 139 0.84 -12.92 -8.66
C VAL A 139 2.33 -12.66 -8.46
N LYS A 140 2.71 -11.61 -7.74
CA LYS A 140 4.12 -11.35 -7.39
C LYS A 140 4.75 -12.52 -6.65
N CYS A 141 4.07 -13.08 -5.65
CA CYS A 141 4.54 -14.26 -4.93
C CYS A 141 4.70 -15.47 -5.87
N LEU A 142 3.76 -15.70 -6.79
CA LEU A 142 3.86 -16.80 -7.76
C LEU A 142 5.08 -16.66 -8.68
N ILE A 143 5.42 -15.44 -9.09
CA ILE A 143 6.62 -15.16 -9.90
C ILE A 143 7.89 -15.49 -9.11
N GLU A 144 7.98 -15.06 -7.85
CA GLU A 144 9.15 -15.34 -7.00
C GLU A 144 9.30 -16.82 -6.67
N LEU A 145 8.19 -17.56 -6.59
CA LEU A 145 8.16 -19.01 -6.48
C LEU A 145 8.52 -19.74 -7.80
N GLY A 146 8.70 -19.01 -8.90
CA GLY A 146 8.96 -19.58 -10.23
C GLY A 146 7.74 -20.24 -10.90
N ARG A 147 6.51 -20.01 -10.38
CA ARG A 147 5.24 -20.55 -10.89
C ARG A 147 4.70 -19.69 -12.03
N ASN A 148 5.53 -19.48 -13.05
CA ASN A 148 5.32 -18.48 -14.10
C ASN A 148 4.03 -18.68 -14.91
N GLU A 149 3.65 -19.92 -15.21
CA GLU A 149 2.39 -20.20 -15.96
C GLU A 149 1.15 -19.84 -15.14
N GLU A 150 1.18 -20.09 -13.83
CA GLU A 150 0.06 -19.74 -12.95
C GLU A 150 -0.03 -18.22 -12.77
N ALA A 151 1.12 -17.57 -12.56
CA ALA A 151 1.22 -16.12 -12.50
C ALA A 151 0.67 -15.47 -13.77
N LYS A 152 1.07 -15.97 -14.95
CA LYS A 152 0.60 -15.48 -16.25
C LYS A 152 -0.91 -15.66 -16.43
N ASN A 153 -1.43 -16.83 -16.07
CA ASN A 153 -2.86 -17.09 -16.16
C ASN A 153 -3.67 -16.13 -15.28
N LYS A 154 -3.22 -15.88 -14.05
CA LYS A 154 -3.87 -14.90 -13.15
C LYS A 154 -3.71 -13.47 -13.64
N LEU A 155 -2.53 -13.08 -14.09
CA LEU A 155 -2.29 -11.73 -14.60
C LEU A 155 -3.14 -11.41 -15.85
N SER A 156 -3.49 -12.43 -16.64
CA SER A 156 -4.38 -12.27 -17.80
C SER A 156 -5.84 -11.93 -17.45
N THR A 157 -6.25 -12.06 -16.19
CA THR A 157 -7.64 -11.78 -15.76
C THR A 157 -7.87 -10.33 -15.32
N PHE A 158 -6.80 -9.53 -15.19
CA PHE A 158 -6.90 -8.13 -14.77
C PHE A 158 -7.61 -7.29 -15.84
N SER A 159 -8.46 -6.37 -15.38
CA SER A 159 -9.25 -5.45 -16.21
C SER A 159 -9.36 -4.09 -15.56
N GLU A 160 -9.22 -3.02 -16.36
CA GLU A 160 -9.39 -1.61 -15.96
C GLU A 160 -10.85 -1.25 -15.61
N GLU A 161 -11.80 -2.14 -15.90
CA GLU A 161 -13.22 -1.93 -15.63
C GLU A 161 -13.64 -2.31 -14.19
N GLU A 162 -12.74 -2.88 -13.39
CA GLU A 162 -13.03 -3.25 -12.01
C GLU A 162 -12.90 -2.03 -11.08
N ASP A 163 -13.79 -1.93 -10.08
CA ASP A 163 -13.85 -0.78 -9.17
C ASP A 163 -12.55 -0.57 -8.36
N GLU A 164 -11.89 -1.65 -7.95
CA GLU A 164 -10.64 -1.66 -7.17
C GLU A 164 -9.42 -2.01 -8.04
N PHE A 165 -9.33 -1.47 -9.25
CA PHE A 165 -8.24 -1.75 -10.17
C PHE A 165 -6.88 -1.25 -9.64
N VAL A 166 -5.91 -2.18 -9.52
CA VAL A 166 -4.55 -1.94 -8.97
C VAL A 166 -3.76 -0.86 -9.72
N GLY A 167 -3.95 -0.76 -11.03
CA GLY A 167 -3.20 0.15 -11.89
C GLY A 167 -2.51 -0.56 -13.05
N THR A 168 -2.36 0.18 -14.15
CA THR A 168 -1.82 -0.39 -15.41
C THR A 168 -0.30 -0.59 -15.36
N VAL A 169 0.42 0.26 -14.62
CA VAL A 169 1.89 0.21 -14.50
C VAL A 169 2.28 -1.02 -13.69
N GLU A 170 1.60 -1.28 -12.58
CA GLU A 170 1.78 -2.44 -11.71
C GLU A 170 1.65 -3.75 -12.49
N ILE A 171 0.61 -3.86 -13.34
CA ILE A 171 0.40 -5.03 -14.20
C ILE A 171 1.51 -5.14 -15.26
N ALA A 172 1.88 -4.03 -15.90
CA ALA A 172 2.93 -4.00 -16.90
C ALA A 172 4.27 -4.50 -16.33
N GLU A 173 4.60 -4.11 -15.10
CA GLU A 173 5.81 -4.52 -14.40
C GLU A 173 5.86 -6.01 -14.09
N LEU A 174 4.73 -6.62 -13.69
CA LEU A 174 4.65 -8.08 -13.51
C LEU A 174 4.83 -8.83 -14.84
N TYR A 175 4.32 -8.30 -15.96
CA TYR A 175 4.58 -8.87 -17.28
C TYR A 175 6.06 -8.76 -17.68
N VAL A 176 6.77 -7.69 -17.28
CA VAL A 176 8.24 -7.61 -17.46
C VAL A 176 8.94 -8.72 -16.69
N GLU A 177 8.58 -8.95 -15.42
CA GLU A 177 9.18 -10.03 -14.61
C GLU A 177 8.94 -11.42 -15.20
N LEU A 178 7.79 -11.63 -15.86
CA LEU A 178 7.45 -12.86 -16.59
C LEU A 178 8.10 -12.96 -17.98
N GLY A 179 8.83 -11.95 -18.43
CA GLY A 179 9.40 -11.89 -19.79
C GLY A 179 8.35 -11.76 -20.91
N CYS A 180 7.11 -11.40 -20.57
CA CYS A 180 6.00 -11.22 -21.49
C CYS A 180 5.97 -9.77 -22.01
N PHE A 181 6.99 -9.40 -22.78
CA PHE A 181 7.26 -8.00 -23.12
C PHE A 181 6.20 -7.35 -24.01
N GLU A 182 5.55 -8.11 -24.91
CA GLU A 182 4.48 -7.56 -25.76
C GLU A 182 3.27 -7.11 -24.92
N GLN A 183 2.83 -7.96 -23.97
CA GLN A 183 1.76 -7.62 -23.05
C GLN A 183 2.16 -6.46 -22.13
N SER A 184 3.40 -6.49 -21.63
CA SER A 184 3.94 -5.41 -20.80
C SER A 184 3.85 -4.05 -21.49
N VAL A 185 4.30 -3.97 -22.76
CA VAL A 185 4.21 -2.73 -23.57
C VAL A 185 2.77 -2.26 -23.70
N GLN A 186 1.82 -3.15 -24.00
CA GLN A 186 0.40 -2.79 -24.10
C GLN A 186 -0.15 -2.18 -22.80
N TRP A 187 0.26 -2.71 -21.64
CA TRP A 187 -0.15 -2.17 -20.34
C TRP A 187 0.52 -0.85 -20.00
N PHE A 188 1.81 -0.68 -20.32
CA PHE A 188 2.48 0.62 -20.18
C PHE A 188 1.86 1.70 -21.06
N GLU A 189 1.46 1.36 -22.30
CA GLU A 189 0.79 2.30 -23.21
C GLU A 189 -0.53 2.83 -22.63
N LYS A 190 -1.33 1.96 -21.99
CA LYS A 190 -2.57 2.36 -21.32
C LYS A 190 -2.32 3.35 -20.18
N GLY A 191 -1.26 3.12 -19.41
CA GLY A 191 -0.85 3.99 -18.31
C GLY A 191 -0.18 5.30 -18.75
N TRP A 192 0.39 5.36 -19.95
CA TRP A 192 1.27 6.45 -20.39
C TRP A 192 0.68 7.86 -20.23
N LYS A 193 -0.64 8.00 -20.44
CA LYS A 193 -1.34 9.28 -20.33
C LYS A 193 -1.93 9.56 -18.95
N GLN A 194 -2.05 8.54 -18.09
CA GLN A 194 -2.75 8.61 -16.82
C GLN A 194 -1.79 8.86 -15.65
N TYR A 195 -0.60 8.27 -15.71
CA TYR A 195 0.35 8.29 -14.61
C TYR A 195 1.48 9.29 -14.84
N TRP A 196 1.99 9.82 -13.73
CA TRP A 196 3.22 10.59 -13.71
C TRP A 196 4.40 9.69 -14.10
N LYS A 197 5.24 10.19 -15.01
CA LYS A 197 6.34 9.44 -15.62
C LYS A 197 7.55 9.57 -14.70
N THR A 198 7.80 8.56 -13.87
CA THR A 198 9.00 8.47 -13.03
C THR A 198 10.09 7.69 -13.76
N PRO A 199 11.38 7.94 -13.47
CA PRO A 199 12.47 7.18 -14.10
C PRO A 199 12.34 5.66 -13.91
N ASP A 200 11.82 5.23 -12.75
CA ASP A 200 11.65 3.82 -12.40
C ASP A 200 10.82 3.05 -13.42
N TRP A 201 9.53 3.37 -13.58
CA TRP A 201 8.67 2.59 -14.48
C TRP A 201 8.92 2.93 -15.95
N VAL A 202 9.34 4.16 -16.28
CA VAL A 202 9.72 4.53 -17.65
C VAL A 202 10.91 3.70 -18.11
N SER A 203 11.90 3.46 -17.25
CA SER A 203 13.04 2.60 -17.59
C SER A 203 12.61 1.16 -17.86
N ARG A 204 11.65 0.62 -17.10
CA ARG A 204 11.07 -0.71 -17.34
C ARG A 204 10.27 -0.77 -18.63
N TYR A 205 9.56 0.31 -18.98
CA TYR A 205 8.87 0.40 -20.26
C TYR A 205 9.84 0.44 -21.44
N VAL A 206 10.89 1.27 -21.36
CA VAL A 206 11.98 1.30 -22.35
C VAL A 206 12.64 -0.07 -22.48
N TYR A 207 12.91 -0.75 -21.37
CA TYR A 207 13.45 -2.10 -21.37
C TYR A 207 12.54 -3.08 -22.13
N ALA A 208 11.24 -3.07 -21.85
CA ALA A 208 10.28 -3.92 -22.56
C ALA A 208 10.24 -3.65 -24.07
N LEU A 209 10.27 -2.37 -24.48
CA LEU A 209 10.32 -1.96 -25.89
C LEU A 209 11.59 -2.47 -26.59
N LEU A 210 12.74 -2.37 -25.94
CA LEU A 210 14.00 -2.90 -26.48
C LEU A 210 13.98 -4.42 -26.60
N LYS A 211 13.28 -5.13 -25.70
CA LYS A 211 13.11 -6.59 -25.77
C LYS A 211 12.21 -7.06 -26.90
N ILE A 212 11.24 -6.25 -27.33
CA ILE A 212 10.44 -6.51 -28.53
C ILE A 212 11.06 -5.90 -29.81
N ASN A 213 12.31 -5.42 -29.73
CA ASN A 213 13.04 -4.81 -30.85
C ASN A 213 12.34 -3.57 -31.44
N ASP A 214 11.77 -2.71 -30.58
CA ASP A 214 11.25 -1.39 -30.94
C ASP A 214 12.09 -0.24 -30.33
N PRO A 215 13.31 -0.01 -30.84
CA PRO A 215 14.17 1.08 -30.37
C PRO A 215 13.64 2.47 -30.76
N ASN A 216 12.74 2.57 -31.74
CA ASN A 216 12.20 3.84 -32.20
C ASN A 216 11.17 4.37 -31.20
N CYS A 217 10.24 3.51 -30.77
CA CYS A 217 9.29 3.85 -29.73
C CYS A 217 10.01 4.15 -28.41
N ALA A 218 11.01 3.34 -28.03
CA ALA A 218 11.82 3.58 -26.83
C ALA A 218 12.45 4.99 -26.82
N ARG A 219 13.08 5.41 -27.92
CA ARG A 219 13.66 6.77 -28.03
C ARG A 219 12.60 7.85 -28.05
N HIS A 220 11.45 7.59 -28.69
CA HIS A 220 10.34 8.55 -28.72
C HIS A 220 9.84 8.86 -27.31
N ILE A 221 9.59 7.82 -26.51
CA ILE A 221 9.16 7.92 -25.11
C ILE A 221 10.19 8.68 -24.26
N ILE A 222 11.48 8.35 -24.38
CA ILE A 222 12.55 9.04 -23.66
C ILE A 222 12.58 10.53 -24.04
N ASN A 223 12.49 10.84 -25.34
CA ASN A 223 12.48 12.24 -25.79
C ASN A 223 11.25 12.99 -25.26
N GLU A 224 10.08 12.36 -25.20
CA GLU A 224 8.87 12.95 -24.65
C GLU A 224 9.06 13.39 -23.19
N VAL A 225 9.58 12.51 -22.33
CA VAL A 225 9.82 12.83 -20.91
C VAL A 225 10.93 13.86 -20.74
N ILE A 226 11.98 13.83 -21.56
CA ILE A 226 13.02 14.87 -21.54
C ILE A 226 12.44 16.24 -21.88
N GLN A 227 11.57 16.34 -22.91
CA GLN A 227 10.94 17.60 -23.26
C GLN A 227 10.03 18.13 -22.14
N GLN A 228 9.24 17.24 -21.50
CA GLN A 228 8.43 17.62 -20.33
C GLN A 228 9.30 18.18 -19.19
N LYS A 229 10.45 17.56 -18.92
CA LYS A 229 11.38 18.05 -17.89
C LYS A 229 12.02 19.39 -18.28
N VAL A 230 12.38 19.59 -19.55
CA VAL A 230 12.89 20.87 -20.04
C VAL A 230 11.87 21.99 -19.84
N GLU A 231 10.60 21.73 -20.14
CA GLU A 231 9.50 22.68 -19.93
C GLU A 231 9.33 23.00 -18.44
N GLN A 232 9.24 21.99 -17.57
CA GLN A 232 9.14 22.15 -16.11
C GLN A 232 10.30 22.97 -15.53
N ILE A 233 11.53 22.72 -15.98
CA ILE A 233 12.71 23.50 -15.55
C ILE A 233 12.59 24.96 -16.01
N SER A 234 12.11 25.19 -17.23
CA SER A 234 11.93 26.54 -17.76
C SER A 234 10.87 27.32 -16.98
N GLU A 235 9.75 26.66 -16.66
CA GLU A 235 8.66 27.24 -15.86
C GLU A 235 9.13 27.56 -14.45
N ALA A 236 9.75 26.59 -13.76
CA ALA A 236 10.29 26.77 -12.41
C ALA A 236 11.28 27.95 -12.36
N ARG A 237 12.16 28.08 -13.38
CA ARG A 237 13.10 29.21 -13.48
C ARG A 237 12.41 30.56 -13.63
N ALA A 238 11.30 30.62 -14.36
CA ALA A 238 10.54 31.85 -14.61
C ALA A 238 9.66 32.27 -13.44
N GLU A 239 9.32 31.35 -12.54
CA GLU A 239 8.51 31.61 -11.36
C GLU A 239 9.17 32.60 -10.40
N ILE A 240 8.38 33.49 -9.81
CA ILE A 240 8.86 34.52 -8.88
C ILE A 240 8.71 33.96 -7.46
N CYS A 241 9.80 34.00 -6.69
CA CYS A 241 9.82 33.55 -5.30
C CYS A 241 9.06 34.51 -4.37
N ASP A 242 8.48 33.96 -3.32
CA ASP A 242 7.79 34.69 -2.24
C ASP A 242 8.12 34.08 -0.86
N ASP A 243 7.31 34.38 0.16
CA ASP A 243 7.54 33.89 1.53
C ASP A 243 7.29 32.38 1.69
N ASP A 244 6.46 31.78 0.81
CA ASP A 244 6.10 30.36 0.82
C ASP A 244 6.91 29.55 -0.22
N TRP A 245 7.54 30.22 -1.19
CA TRP A 245 8.42 29.64 -2.20
C TRP A 245 9.74 30.39 -2.26
N THR A 246 10.72 29.93 -1.50
CA THR A 246 12.02 30.61 -1.39
C THR A 246 12.95 30.28 -2.56
N GLU A 247 13.91 31.17 -2.83
CA GLU A 247 14.96 30.94 -3.85
C GLU A 247 15.76 29.63 -3.59
N ARG A 248 15.87 29.21 -2.32
CA ARG A 248 16.52 27.95 -1.97
C ARG A 248 15.68 26.74 -2.40
N GLU A 249 14.40 26.72 -2.04
CA GLU A 249 13.49 25.63 -2.40
C GLU A 249 13.33 25.52 -3.92
N LYS A 250 13.27 26.67 -4.61
CA LYS A 250 13.31 26.74 -6.06
C LYS A 250 14.58 26.12 -6.65
N ALA A 251 15.75 26.45 -6.10
CA ALA A 251 17.01 25.88 -6.57
C ALA A 251 17.07 24.36 -6.34
N GLU A 252 16.60 23.89 -5.19
CA GLU A 252 16.52 22.46 -4.85
C GLU A 252 15.57 21.71 -5.80
N TYR A 253 14.38 22.25 -6.08
CA TYR A 253 13.44 21.68 -7.03
C TYR A 253 13.97 21.64 -8.46
N ILE A 254 14.59 22.73 -8.93
CA ILE A 254 15.23 22.76 -10.26
C ILE A 254 16.35 21.72 -10.33
N GLN A 255 17.12 21.54 -9.26
CA GLN A 255 18.17 20.52 -9.23
C GLN A 255 17.58 19.10 -9.33
N GLN A 256 16.50 18.80 -8.59
CA GLN A 256 15.80 17.52 -8.71
C GLN A 256 15.34 17.26 -10.15
N LEU A 257 14.75 18.26 -10.82
CA LEU A 257 14.32 18.12 -12.22
C LEU A 257 15.50 17.90 -13.18
N LEU A 258 16.64 18.54 -12.93
CA LEU A 258 17.87 18.35 -13.71
C LEU A 258 18.43 16.94 -13.53
N ASP A 259 18.41 16.42 -12.30
CA ASP A 259 18.86 15.07 -11.99
C ASP A 259 17.97 14.02 -12.68
N GLU A 260 16.63 14.13 -12.55
CA GLU A 260 15.68 13.26 -13.26
C GLU A 260 15.85 13.34 -14.79
N LYS A 261 16.04 14.55 -15.33
CA LYS A 261 16.31 14.74 -16.76
C LYS A 261 17.58 14.02 -17.19
N SER A 262 18.64 14.09 -16.38
CA SER A 262 19.90 13.40 -16.66
C SER A 262 19.72 11.87 -16.65
N GLU A 263 18.90 11.33 -15.76
CA GLU A 263 18.56 9.90 -15.77
C GLU A 263 17.90 9.49 -17.09
N TYR A 264 16.93 10.27 -17.58
CA TYR A 264 16.29 10.01 -18.88
C TYR A 264 17.27 10.10 -20.06
N GLU A 265 18.15 11.09 -20.07
CA GLU A 265 19.16 11.27 -21.13
C GLU A 265 20.10 10.07 -21.26
N ASN A 266 20.47 9.44 -20.14
CA ASN A 266 21.36 8.28 -20.10
C ASN A 266 20.62 6.93 -20.19
N MET A 267 19.29 6.92 -20.07
CA MET A 267 18.47 5.71 -19.91
C MET A 267 18.64 4.72 -21.08
N TYR A 268 18.56 5.21 -22.32
CA TYR A 268 18.63 4.34 -23.50
C TYR A 268 19.96 3.60 -23.58
N GLU A 269 21.06 4.33 -23.39
CA GLU A 269 22.42 3.80 -23.47
C GLU A 269 22.66 2.79 -22.35
N HIS A 270 22.28 3.14 -21.12
CA HIS A 270 22.44 2.28 -19.96
C HIS A 270 21.73 0.93 -20.14
N ILE A 271 20.46 0.95 -20.57
CA ILE A 271 19.69 -0.27 -20.82
C ILE A 271 20.25 -1.05 -22.01
N SER A 272 20.66 -0.36 -23.08
CA SER A 272 21.25 -0.99 -24.27
C SER A 272 22.56 -1.71 -23.97
N PHE A 273 23.32 -1.27 -22.96
CA PHE A 273 24.52 -1.94 -22.47
C PHE A 273 24.27 -3.07 -21.47
N GLY A 274 23.01 -3.47 -21.28
CA GLY A 274 22.66 -4.66 -20.51
C GLY A 274 22.18 -4.38 -19.09
N TYR A 275 22.00 -3.12 -18.70
CA TYR A 275 21.29 -2.81 -17.47
C TYR A 275 19.84 -3.30 -17.56
N ILE A 276 19.41 -4.02 -16.53
CA ILE A 276 18.04 -4.51 -16.39
C ILE A 276 17.41 -3.72 -15.24
N PRO A 277 16.45 -2.82 -15.52
CA PRO A 277 15.81 -2.04 -14.49
C PRO A 277 15.02 -2.92 -13.51
N LEU A 278 15.30 -2.76 -12.22
CA LEU A 278 14.67 -3.56 -11.16
C LEU A 278 13.22 -3.14 -10.92
N MET A 279 12.38 -4.10 -10.56
CA MET A 279 11.02 -3.83 -10.09
C MET A 279 11.10 -3.38 -8.64
N LYS A 280 10.47 -2.26 -8.31
CA LYS A 280 10.26 -1.87 -6.90
C LYS A 280 8.95 -2.49 -6.44
N PHE A 281 9.03 -3.43 -5.50
CA PHE A 281 7.85 -4.01 -4.87
C PHE A 281 7.85 -3.65 -3.39
N SER A 282 6.72 -3.14 -2.92
CA SER A 282 6.45 -2.88 -1.51
C SER A 282 5.08 -3.40 -1.15
N THR A 283 4.97 -4.03 0.00
CA THR A 283 3.68 -4.43 0.58
C THR A 283 3.07 -3.25 1.36
N SER A 284 1.75 -3.13 1.35
CA SER A 284 1.02 -2.27 2.28
C SER A 284 0.22 -3.11 3.27
N MET A 285 -0.14 -2.54 4.42
CA MET A 285 -1.14 -3.16 5.30
C MET A 285 -2.55 -2.82 4.81
N SER A 286 -3.51 -3.67 5.15
CA SER A 286 -4.95 -3.39 5.02
C SER A 286 -5.51 -3.12 6.41
N SER A 287 -6.40 -2.14 6.53
CA SER A 287 -6.99 -1.75 7.82
C SER A 287 -8.48 -1.52 7.72
N SER A 288 -9.17 -1.62 8.85
CA SER A 288 -10.61 -1.47 8.98
C SER A 288 -10.99 -0.85 10.31
N CYS A 289 -12.28 -0.59 10.49
CA CYS A 289 -12.78 -0.02 11.74
C CYS A 289 -12.98 -1.13 12.77
N TYR A 290 -12.04 -1.24 13.72
CA TYR A 290 -12.14 -2.18 14.83
C TYR A 290 -12.79 -1.57 16.08
N LEU A 291 -13.66 -0.57 15.92
CA LEU A 291 -14.34 0.08 17.05
C LEU A 291 -15.55 -0.71 17.51
N PHE A 292 -15.50 -1.22 18.74
CA PHE A 292 -16.65 -1.85 19.38
C PHE A 292 -17.81 -0.85 19.50
N GLY A 293 -18.95 -1.17 18.87
CA GLY A 293 -20.16 -0.34 18.85
C GLY A 293 -20.26 0.64 17.67
N CYS A 294 -19.36 0.57 16.68
CA CYS A 294 -19.51 1.29 15.42
C CYS A 294 -20.71 0.74 14.64
N LYS A 295 -21.65 1.60 14.20
CA LYS A 295 -22.87 1.14 13.51
C LYS A 295 -22.65 0.82 12.03
N ARG A 296 -21.56 1.32 11.45
CA ARG A 296 -21.21 1.07 10.04
C ARG A 296 -20.84 -0.39 9.78
N HIS A 297 -20.38 -1.08 10.81
CA HIS A 297 -19.95 -2.47 10.73
C HIS A 297 -20.75 -3.22 11.80
N ASN A 298 -21.80 -3.94 11.39
CA ASN A 298 -22.72 -4.57 12.31
C ASN A 298 -22.00 -5.70 13.07
N HIS A 299 -21.52 -5.44 14.30
CA HIS A 299 -20.75 -6.39 15.09
C HIS A 299 -21.68 -7.32 15.88
N PRO A 300 -21.85 -8.59 15.48
CA PRO A 300 -22.80 -9.50 16.13
C PRO A 300 -22.41 -9.83 17.58
N GLU A 301 -21.15 -9.62 17.97
CA GLU A 301 -20.60 -9.98 19.27
C GLU A 301 -20.84 -8.92 20.37
N TYR A 302 -21.21 -7.69 19.99
CA TYR A 302 -21.46 -6.58 20.92
C TYR A 302 -22.68 -5.76 20.48
N PRO A 303 -23.90 -6.25 20.69
CA PRO A 303 -25.11 -5.47 20.42
C PRO A 303 -25.17 -4.22 21.33
N ASN A 304 -25.67 -3.12 20.75
CA ASN A 304 -25.78 -1.77 21.33
C ASN A 304 -26.30 -1.68 22.77
#